data_AF-A0A7V2RX54-F1
#
_entry.id   AF-A0A7V2RX54-F1
#
_cell.length_a   1.000
_cell.length_b   1.000
_cell.length_c   1.000
_cell.angle_alpha   90.00
_cell.angle_beta   90.00
_cell.angle_gamma   90.00
#
_symmetry.space_group_name_H-M   'P 1'
#
loop_
_entity.id
_entity.type
_entity.pdbx_description
1 polymer ?
#
loop_
_entity_poly.entity_id
_entity_poly.type
_entity_poly.pdbx_seq_one_letter_code
_entity_poly.pdbx_strand_id
1 'polypeptide(L)'
;MRTQTFTLKLTIHFILAIVLLSGVPVFAAPPADSPDAPTLVLAVLPASQNLDTALQSARSAGIRVRHIFPPDAFIAEVPSGTSVDFPGAKTFTAAVDPAVTTEWTPAAKRAAVVFNALLAPPITARDAQSLDAHPL
;
A
#
# COMPACT_ATOMS: atom_id res chain seq x y z
N MET A 1 27.11 60.28 -5.88
CA MET A 1 27.37 58.97 -6.52
C MET A 1 26.92 57.88 -5.56
N ARG A 2 25.72 57.33 -5.77
CA ARG A 2 25.45 55.91 -6.13
C ARG A 2 25.88 54.95 -5.00
N THR A 3 25.05 54.60 -4.01
CA THR A 3 23.73 53.93 -4.03
C THR A 3 23.78 52.53 -4.68
N GLN A 4 24.47 51.56 -4.08
CA GLN A 4 24.54 50.21 -4.68
C GLN A 4 24.87 49.02 -3.74
N THR A 5 24.39 48.99 -2.49
CA THR A 5 24.64 47.84 -1.59
C THR A 5 23.42 47.32 -0.84
N PHE A 6 22.21 47.77 -1.18
CA PHE A 6 21.01 47.42 -0.40
C PHE A 6 20.07 46.39 -1.05
N THR A 7 20.25 46.05 -2.33
CA THR A 7 19.26 45.27 -3.10
C THR A 7 19.55 43.77 -3.23
N LEU A 8 20.59 43.24 -2.57
CA LEU A 8 20.96 41.82 -2.73
C LEU A 8 20.57 40.92 -1.54
N LYS A 9 20.38 41.49 -0.34
CA LYS A 9 19.96 40.70 0.85
C LYS A 9 18.46 40.43 0.92
N LEU A 10 17.66 41.22 0.19
CA LEU A 10 16.20 41.17 0.25
C LEU A 10 15.61 39.98 -0.54
N THR A 11 16.27 39.56 -1.62
CA THR A 11 15.77 38.46 -2.47
C THR A 11 15.93 37.08 -1.81
N ILE A 12 16.97 36.89 -1.00
CA ILE A 12 17.25 35.61 -0.33
C ILE A 12 16.21 35.32 0.76
N HIS A 13 15.78 36.34 1.51
CA HIS A 13 14.75 36.18 2.54
C HIS A 13 13.37 35.90 1.95
N PHE A 14 13.08 36.43 0.76
CA PHE A 14 11.79 36.22 0.10
C PHE A 14 11.61 34.79 -0.42
N ILE A 15 12.68 34.16 -0.91
CA ILE A 15 12.63 32.75 -1.36
C ILE A 15 12.49 31.80 -0.16
N LEU A 16 13.14 32.10 0.98
CA LEU A 16 13.02 31.28 2.18
C LEU A 16 11.61 31.35 2.82
N ALA A 17 10.93 32.49 2.72
CA ALA A 17 9.57 32.66 3.24
C ALA A 17 8.49 31.93 2.42
N ILE A 18 8.70 31.76 1.11
CA ILE A 18 7.72 31.06 0.23
C ILE A 18 7.72 29.54 0.50
N VAL A 19 8.86 28.96 0.86
CA VAL A 19 8.96 27.52 1.18
C VAL A 19 8.26 27.16 2.50
N LEU A 20 8.17 28.10 3.45
CA LEU A 20 7.48 27.90 4.74
C LEU A 20 5.95 28.02 4.64
N LEU A 21 5.41 28.65 3.59
CA LEU A 21 3.97 28.86 3.43
C LEU A 21 3.29 27.81 2.54
N SER A 22 4.06 27.05 1.76
CA SER A 22 3.56 25.87 1.08
C SER A 22 3.55 24.70 2.07
N GLY A 23 2.55 24.69 2.95
CA GLY A 23 2.17 23.55 3.77
C GLY A 23 1.69 22.38 2.91
N VAL A 24 2.54 21.91 1.99
CA VAL A 24 2.37 20.64 1.34
C VAL A 24 2.64 19.62 2.43
N PRO A 25 1.65 18.85 2.89
CA PRO A 25 1.93 17.73 3.75
C PRO A 25 2.82 16.80 2.93
N VAL A 26 4.12 16.84 3.18
CA VAL A 26 5.03 15.78 2.78
C VAL A 26 4.58 14.60 3.62
N PHE A 27 3.66 13.80 3.08
CA PHE A 27 3.40 12.46 3.57
C PHE A 27 4.68 11.69 3.31
N ALA A 28 5.61 11.77 4.27
CA ALA A 28 6.69 10.82 4.38
C ALA A 28 6.00 9.46 4.47
N ALA A 29 6.17 8.64 3.44
CA ALA A 29 5.82 7.23 3.54
C ALA A 29 6.55 6.71 4.79
N PRO A 30 5.85 6.05 5.73
CA PRO A 30 6.51 5.50 6.89
C PRO A 30 7.66 4.59 6.41
N PRO A 31 8.80 4.59 7.11
CA PRO A 31 9.90 3.71 6.77
C PRO A 31 9.39 2.27 6.73
N ALA A 32 9.85 1.49 5.74
CA ALA A 32 9.40 0.12 5.50
C ALA A 32 9.57 -0.80 6.73
N ASP A 33 10.41 -0.41 7.68
CA ASP A 33 10.71 -1.12 8.93
C ASP A 33 10.14 -0.45 10.19
N SER A 34 9.13 0.42 10.07
CA SER A 34 8.47 0.97 11.25
C SER A 34 7.71 -0.17 11.97
N PRO A 35 7.87 -0.35 13.30
CA PRO A 35 7.12 -1.36 14.05
C PRO A 35 5.60 -1.18 13.98
N ASP A 36 5.16 0.01 13.56
CA ASP A 36 3.77 0.40 13.33
C ASP A 36 3.31 0.25 11.87
N ALA A 37 4.10 -0.41 11.01
CA ALA A 37 3.72 -0.66 9.63
C ALA A 37 2.58 -1.69 9.56
N PRO A 38 1.49 -1.41 8.80
CA PRO A 38 0.37 -2.34 8.68
C PRO A 38 0.81 -3.64 8.01
N THR A 39 0.34 -4.76 8.54
CA THR A 39 0.63 -6.10 8.01
C THR A 39 -0.32 -6.42 6.87
N LEU A 40 0.22 -6.83 5.72
CA LEU A 40 -0.59 -7.34 4.63
C LEU A 40 -1.04 -8.78 4.94
N VAL A 41 -2.34 -9.06 4.79
CA VAL A 41 -2.93 -10.38 5.05
C VAL A 41 -3.75 -10.82 3.85
N LEU A 42 -3.52 -12.04 3.38
CA LEU A 42 -4.41 -12.76 2.48
C LEU A 42 -5.39 -13.60 3.30
N ALA A 43 -6.68 -13.41 3.07
CA ALA A 43 -7.73 -14.24 3.66
C ALA A 43 -8.44 -15.05 2.56
N VAL A 44 -8.51 -16.36 2.75
CA VAL A 44 -9.21 -17.30 1.87
C VAL A 44 -10.34 -17.95 2.65
N LEU A 45 -11.57 -17.72 2.20
CA LEU A 45 -12.78 -18.23 2.82
C LEU A 45 -13.10 -19.65 2.33
N PRO A 46 -13.68 -20.51 3.17
CA PRO A 46 -14.26 -21.76 2.73
C PRO A 46 -15.55 -21.49 1.94
N ALA A 47 -15.93 -22.42 1.06
CA ALA A 47 -17.12 -22.29 0.22
C ALA A 47 -18.45 -22.11 1.00
N SER A 48 -18.47 -22.50 2.28
CA SER A 48 -19.62 -22.33 3.18
C SER A 48 -19.77 -20.90 3.70
N GLN A 49 -18.79 -20.02 3.48
CA GLN A 49 -18.76 -18.69 4.07
C GLN A 49 -19.03 -17.60 3.03
N ASN A 50 -19.82 -16.59 3.43
CA ASN A 50 -20.16 -15.45 2.59
C ASN A 50 -19.06 -14.36 2.67
N LEU A 51 -18.50 -14.00 1.50
CA LEU A 51 -17.49 -12.95 1.35
C LEU A 51 -17.94 -11.59 1.89
N ASP A 52 -19.18 -11.18 1.64
CA ASP A 52 -19.70 -9.88 2.08
C ASP A 52 -19.72 -9.78 3.61
N THR A 53 -20.07 -10.89 4.29
CA THR A 53 -20.05 -10.96 5.75
C THR A 53 -18.63 -10.82 6.29
N ALA A 54 -17.64 -11.49 5.67
CA ALA A 54 -16.25 -11.37 6.08
C ALA A 54 -15.70 -9.96 5.83
N LEU A 55 -16.03 -9.34 4.69
CA LEU A 55 -15.63 -7.97 4.37
C LEU A 55 -16.25 -6.95 5.33
N GLN A 56 -17.53 -7.14 5.71
CA GLN A 56 -18.18 -6.29 6.70
C GLN A 56 -17.54 -6.43 8.08
N SER A 57 -17.24 -7.66 8.50
CA SER A 57 -16.50 -7.92 9.74
C SER A 57 -15.12 -7.24 9.73
N ALA A 58 -14.36 -7.42 8.65
CA ALA A 58 -13.06 -6.78 8.48
C ALA A 58 -13.14 -5.25 8.64
N ARG A 59 -14.08 -4.60 7.95
CA ARG A 59 -14.29 -3.15 8.02
C ARG A 59 -14.69 -2.70 9.42
N SER A 60 -15.56 -3.45 10.10
CA SER A 60 -15.98 -3.13 11.47
C SER A 60 -14.84 -3.22 12.48
N ALA A 61 -13.83 -4.06 12.21
CA ALA A 61 -12.62 -4.18 13.00
C ALA A 61 -11.53 -3.13 12.64
N GLY A 62 -11.84 -2.16 11.77
CA GLY A 62 -10.88 -1.15 11.31
C GLY A 62 -9.84 -1.67 10.32
N ILE A 63 -10.02 -2.87 9.77
CA ILE A 63 -9.13 -3.47 8.79
C ILE A 63 -9.42 -2.89 7.40
N ARG A 64 -8.37 -2.50 6.69
CA ARG A 64 -8.49 -1.91 5.36
C ARG A 64 -8.35 -2.97 4.28
N VAL A 65 -9.46 -3.30 3.62
CA VAL A 65 -9.45 -4.22 2.47
C VAL A 65 -8.83 -3.52 1.26
N ARG A 66 -7.75 -4.08 0.69
CA ARG A 66 -7.10 -3.54 -0.52
C ARG A 66 -7.67 -4.13 -1.80
N HIS A 67 -7.82 -5.46 -1.83
CA HIS A 67 -8.24 -6.19 -3.02
C HIS A 67 -9.25 -7.26 -2.66
N ILE A 68 -10.26 -7.43 -3.51
CA ILE A 68 -11.30 -8.44 -3.36
C ILE A 68 -11.26 -9.34 -4.58
N PHE A 69 -11.30 -10.65 -4.35
CA PHE A 69 -11.27 -11.69 -5.37
C PHE A 69 -12.48 -12.61 -5.15
N PRO A 70 -13.64 -12.27 -5.75
CA PRO A 70 -14.83 -13.08 -5.61
C PRO A 70 -14.62 -14.50 -6.18
N PRO A 71 -15.22 -15.53 -5.56
CA PRO A 71 -16.19 -15.44 -4.47
C PRO A 71 -15.61 -15.56 -3.05
N ASP A 72 -14.32 -15.82 -2.88
CA ASP A 72 -13.80 -16.47 -1.67
C ASP A 72 -12.44 -15.96 -1.17
N ALA A 73 -11.91 -14.85 -1.72
CA ALA A 73 -10.64 -14.33 -1.23
C ALA A 73 -10.58 -12.80 -1.20
N PHE A 74 -9.77 -12.27 -0.29
CA PHE A 74 -9.44 -10.85 -0.25
C PHE A 74 -8.06 -10.62 0.38
N ILE A 75 -7.47 -9.46 0.07
CA ILE A 75 -6.21 -8.99 0.66
C ILE A 75 -6.52 -7.75 1.47
N ALA A 76 -6.01 -7.69 2.70
CA ALA A 76 -6.22 -6.60 3.63
C ALA A 76 -4.93 -6.09 4.26
N GLU A 77 -4.93 -4.81 4.63
CA GLU A 77 -3.95 -4.18 5.51
C GLU A 77 -4.51 -4.18 6.93
N VAL A 78 -3.79 -4.86 7.83
CA VAL A 78 -4.14 -5.01 9.23
C VAL A 78 -3.26 -4.06 10.04
N PRO A 79 -3.84 -3.16 10.87
CA PRO A 79 -3.06 -2.29 11.74
C PRO A 79 -2.19 -3.11 12.70
N SER A 80 -0.97 -2.65 12.96
CA SER A 80 -0.05 -3.30 13.89
C SER A 80 -0.69 -3.45 15.27
N GLY A 81 -0.49 -4.61 15.89
CA GLY A 81 -1.10 -4.95 17.18
C GLY A 81 -2.57 -5.40 17.13
N THR A 82 -3.21 -5.39 15.95
CA THR A 82 -4.55 -5.97 15.78
C THR A 82 -4.43 -7.47 15.51
N SER A 83 -4.95 -8.30 16.41
CA SER A 83 -5.14 -9.73 16.10
C SER A 83 -6.29 -9.88 15.12
N VAL A 84 -6.05 -10.53 13.98
CA VAL A 84 -7.06 -10.72 12.94
C VAL A 84 -7.39 -12.19 12.82
N ASP A 85 -8.56 -12.51 13.38
CA ASP A 85 -9.24 -13.77 13.14
C ASP A 85 -10.45 -13.48 12.25
N PHE A 86 -10.39 -13.94 11.00
CA PHE A 86 -11.55 -13.98 10.14
C PHE A 86 -12.18 -15.35 10.35
N PRO A 87 -13.29 -15.44 11.10
CA PRO A 87 -13.76 -16.72 11.64
C PRO A 87 -13.99 -17.72 10.52
N GLY A 88 -13.23 -18.82 10.51
CA GLY A 88 -13.35 -19.88 9.49
C GLY A 88 -12.58 -19.64 8.18
N ALA A 89 -11.99 -18.47 7.97
CA ALA A 89 -11.10 -18.22 6.84
C ALA A 89 -9.65 -18.63 7.19
N LYS A 90 -8.90 -19.08 6.18
CA LYS A 90 -7.46 -19.28 6.30
C LYS A 90 -6.75 -17.96 6.02
N THR A 91 -5.92 -17.51 6.96
CA THR A 91 -5.15 -16.27 6.85
C THR A 91 -3.68 -16.54 6.61
N PHE A 92 -3.07 -15.71 5.78
CA PHE A 92 -1.65 -15.80 5.42
C PHE A 92 -1.00 -14.43 5.50
N THR A 93 0.13 -14.35 6.17
CA THR A 93 0.96 -13.14 6.31
C THR A 93 2.29 -13.26 5.55
N ALA A 94 2.63 -14.47 5.11
CA ALA A 94 3.84 -14.80 4.35
C ALA A 94 3.47 -15.36 2.98
N ALA A 95 4.42 -15.29 2.04
CA ALA A 95 4.21 -15.74 0.68
C ALA A 95 3.65 -17.18 0.61
N VAL A 96 2.67 -17.38 -0.25
CA VAL A 96 1.98 -18.67 -0.41
C VAL A 96 2.27 -19.23 -1.79
N ASP A 97 2.70 -20.48 -1.87
CA ASP A 97 2.83 -21.16 -3.15
C ASP A 97 1.44 -21.60 -3.66
N PRO A 98 0.92 -21.02 -4.77
CA PRO A 98 -0.38 -21.38 -5.30
C PRO A 98 -0.44 -22.81 -5.85
N ALA A 99 0.70 -23.48 -6.08
CA ALA A 99 0.76 -24.88 -6.51
C ALA A 99 0.44 -25.86 -5.37
N VAL A 100 0.77 -25.50 -4.12
CA VAL A 100 0.51 -26.32 -2.93
C VAL A 100 -0.97 -26.21 -2.51
N THR A 101 -1.68 -25.19 -2.99
CA THR A 101 -3.08 -24.93 -2.68
C THR A 101 -4.02 -25.55 -3.71
N THR A 102 -3.99 -26.87 -3.86
CA THR A 102 -4.78 -27.61 -4.88
C THR A 102 -6.29 -27.44 -4.68
N GLU A 103 -6.73 -27.37 -3.43
CA GLU A 103 -8.13 -27.21 -3.01
C GLU A 103 -8.69 -25.80 -3.24
N TRP A 104 -7.84 -24.83 -3.58
CA TRP A 104 -8.27 -23.45 -3.75
C TRP A 104 -8.96 -23.23 -5.09
N THR A 105 -9.95 -22.35 -5.07
CA THR A 105 -10.59 -21.87 -6.29
C THR A 105 -9.59 -21.08 -7.15
N PRO A 106 -9.89 -20.90 -8.46
CA PRO A 106 -9.08 -20.03 -9.31
C PRO A 106 -8.97 -18.59 -8.80
N ALA A 107 -9.97 -18.10 -8.06
CA ALA A 107 -9.95 -16.74 -7.50
C ALA A 107 -8.96 -16.62 -6.35
N ALA A 108 -8.99 -17.57 -5.40
CA ALA A 108 -8.02 -17.65 -4.31
C ALA A 108 -6.58 -17.82 -4.82
N LYS A 109 -6.35 -18.61 -5.89
CA LYS A 109 -5.03 -18.72 -6.52
C LYS A 109 -4.53 -17.40 -7.11
N ARG A 110 -5.39 -16.65 -7.79
CA ARG A 110 -5.05 -15.29 -8.27
C ARG A 110 -4.76 -14.34 -7.11
N ALA A 111 -5.52 -14.44 -6.02
CA ALA A 111 -5.28 -13.65 -4.82
C ALA A 111 -3.89 -13.93 -4.22
N ALA A 112 -3.45 -15.20 -4.15
CA ALA A 112 -2.09 -15.55 -3.74
C ALA A 112 -1.01 -14.94 -4.64
N VAL A 113 -1.18 -14.99 -5.97
CA VAL A 113 -0.22 -14.39 -6.90
C VAL A 113 -0.09 -12.88 -6.66
N VAL A 114 -1.22 -12.18 -6.53
CA VAL A 114 -1.21 -10.74 -6.24
C VAL A 114 -0.61 -10.46 -4.86
N PHE A 115 -0.96 -11.26 -3.85
CA PHE A 115 -0.43 -11.13 -2.50
C PHE A 115 1.10 -11.28 -2.47
N ASN A 116 1.65 -12.30 -3.14
CA ASN A 116 3.08 -12.51 -3.24
C ASN A 116 3.79 -11.33 -3.96
N ALA A 117 3.17 -10.80 -5.02
CA ALA A 117 3.70 -9.64 -5.73
C ALA A 117 3.67 -8.36 -4.87
N LEU A 118 2.73 -8.24 -3.93
CA LEU A 118 2.66 -7.12 -2.98
C LEU A 118 3.67 -7.25 -1.84
N LEU A 119 4.00 -8.48 -1.42
CA LEU A 119 5.03 -8.73 -0.41
C LEU A 119 6.44 -8.44 -0.93
N ALA A 120 6.69 -8.73 -2.20
CA ALA A 120 7.96 -8.46 -2.87
C ALA A 120 7.69 -7.69 -4.18
N PRO A 121 7.40 -6.38 -4.11
CA PRO A 121 7.14 -5.59 -5.30
C PRO A 121 8.36 -5.63 -6.21
N PRO A 122 8.18 -5.89 -7.52
CA PRO A 122 9.31 -5.89 -8.44
C PRO A 122 9.97 -4.52 -8.39
N ILE A 123 11.26 -4.50 -8.09
CA ILE A 123 12.10 -3.30 -8.18
C ILE A 123 12.22 -3.00 -9.67
N THR A 124 11.21 -2.34 -10.21
CA THR A 124 11.30 -1.81 -11.56
C THR A 124 12.25 -0.63 -11.42
N ALA A 125 13.53 -0.83 -11.77
CA ALA A 125 14.41 0.29 -12.05
C ALA A 125 13.65 1.14 -13.06
N ARG A 126 13.23 2.33 -12.64
CA ARG A 126 12.57 3.28 -13.53
C ARG A 126 13.67 3.76 -14.47
N ASP A 127 13.97 2.98 -15.50
CA ASP A 127 14.97 3.34 -16.49
C ASP A 127 14.54 4.66 -17.11
N ALA A 128 15.43 5.65 -17.06
CA ALA A 128 15.20 7.00 -17.54
C ALA A 128 14.78 7.08 -19.03
N GLN A 129 14.79 5.96 -19.76
CA GLN A 129 14.32 5.83 -21.14
C GLN A 129 12.80 5.93 -21.33
N SER A 130 11.98 5.83 -20.28
CA SER A 130 10.52 5.95 -20.43
C SER A 130 10.02 7.39 -20.63
N LEU A 131 10.85 8.42 -20.45
CA LEU A 131 10.40 9.83 -20.58
C LEU A 131 10.51 10.42 -22.00
N ASP A 132 11.27 9.80 -22.91
CA ASP A 132 11.51 10.35 -24.26
C ASP A 132 10.60 9.78 -25.35
N ALA A 133 9.67 8.87 -25.03
CA ALA A 133 8.84 8.19 -26.02
C ALA A 133 7.53 8.92 -26.39
N HIS A 134 7.29 10.15 -25.91
CA HIS A 134 6.12 10.95 -26.28
C HIS A 134 6.50 12.37 -26.74
N PRO A 135 6.96 12.55 -28.00
CA PRO A 135 6.86 13.86 -28.63
C PRO A 135 5.37 14.23 -28.80
N LEU A 136 5.02 15.44 -28.36
CA LEU A 136 3.71 16.09 -28.56
C LEU A 136 3.37 16.26 -30.04
#